data_AF-A0A1A8JJ87-F1
#
_entry.id   AF-A0A1A8JJ87-F1
#
_cell.length_a   1.000
_cell.length_b   1.000
_cell.length_c   1.000
_cell.angle_alpha   90.00
_cell.angle_beta   90.00
_cell.angle_gamma   90.00
#
_symmetry.space_group_name_H-M   'P 1'
#
loop_
_entity.id
_entity.type
_entity.pdbx_description
1 polymer ?
#
loop_
_entity_poly.entity_id
_entity_poly.type
_entity_poly.pdbx_seq_one_letter_code
_entity_poly.pdbx_strand_id
1 'polypeptide(L)'
;DKFALTHRSWESRADPVRRRRPSDTPSEYDVPPECFYCHERGHFICDCFSLQQKNRRSGNPSPTKPVAACAVISNRLEKCETPHSSFNPFLSAGVVSLLGNKANHKVVILRDTGASQTLIKRSVLPFSVTSRAGPSVLMRGIDRGSVPAEVHHIHITCPLITGDLRVAILHELPTQGVDLILGNDVAGGLVLPPSELIASPEIRAGSD
;
A
#
# COMPACT_ATOMS: atom_id res chain seq x y z
N ASP A 1 -42.42 -2.85 6.91
CA ASP A 1 -42.50 -1.59 6.17
C ASP A 1 -41.62 -0.54 6.83
N LYS A 2 -40.35 -0.48 6.41
CA LYS A 2 -39.32 0.49 6.78
C LYS A 2 -38.06 0.01 6.12
N PHE A 3 -37.58 0.75 5.11
CA PHE A 3 -36.18 0.96 4.69
C PHE A 3 -36.25 1.55 3.26
N ALA A 4 -36.58 2.83 3.16
CA ALA A 4 -36.43 3.57 1.91
C ALA A 4 -35.12 4.37 1.98
N LEU A 5 -34.16 3.97 1.16
CA LEU A 5 -32.92 4.71 0.89
C LEU A 5 -33.25 5.88 -0.02
N THR A 6 -33.21 7.12 0.50
CA THR A 6 -33.29 8.32 -0.34
C THR A 6 -31.90 8.73 -0.80
N HIS A 7 -31.61 8.47 -2.07
CA HIS A 7 -30.44 9.04 -2.75
C HIS A 7 -30.56 10.57 -2.76
N ARG A 8 -29.55 11.27 -2.21
CA ARG A 8 -29.39 12.71 -2.41
C ARG A 8 -28.81 12.93 -3.81
N SER A 9 -29.63 13.46 -4.72
CA SER A 9 -29.18 13.97 -6.00
C SER A 9 -28.30 15.20 -5.79
N TRP A 10 -27.14 15.21 -6.46
CA TRP A 10 -26.25 16.35 -6.52
C TRP A 10 -26.79 17.35 -7.56
N GLU A 11 -27.41 18.43 -7.10
CA GLU A 11 -27.69 19.60 -7.93
C GLU A 11 -26.69 20.71 -7.61
N SER A 12 -25.90 21.08 -8.63
CA SER A 12 -25.01 22.23 -8.62
C SER A 12 -25.82 23.51 -8.47
N ARG A 13 -25.67 24.22 -7.34
CA ARG A 13 -26.08 25.63 -7.21
C ARG A 13 -24.89 26.46 -6.75
N ALA A 14 -24.59 27.49 -7.54
CA ALA A 14 -23.51 28.44 -7.28
C ALA A 14 -23.81 29.29 -6.02
N ASP A 15 -22.86 29.37 -5.10
CA ASP A 15 -22.95 30.17 -3.87
C ASP A 15 -22.56 31.64 -4.13
N PRO A 16 -23.32 32.63 -3.61
CA PRO A 16 -22.93 34.03 -3.69
C PRO A 16 -21.88 34.38 -2.63
N VAL A 17 -20.97 35.28 -3.01
CA VAL A 17 -19.84 35.80 -2.23
C VAL A 17 -20.27 36.28 -0.83
N ARG A 18 -19.90 35.54 0.21
CA ARG A 18 -20.09 35.93 1.62
C ARG A 18 -18.89 36.74 2.11
N ARG A 19 -19.04 38.08 2.16
CA ARG A 19 -18.05 38.97 2.79
C ARG A 19 -17.91 38.63 4.29
N ARG A 20 -16.68 38.35 4.75
CA ARG A 20 -16.37 38.15 6.18
C ARG A 20 -16.26 39.51 6.88
N ARG A 21 -17.02 39.69 7.98
CA ARG A 21 -16.76 40.73 9.00
C ARG A 21 -15.70 40.20 9.98
N PRO A 22 -14.73 41.00 10.43
CA PRO A 22 -13.84 40.60 11.52
C PRO A 22 -14.61 40.61 12.84
N SER A 23 -14.50 39.54 13.62
CA SER A 23 -14.99 39.48 14.99
C SER A 23 -13.86 39.85 15.95
N ASP A 24 -14.04 40.94 16.71
CA ASP A 24 -13.20 41.31 17.84
C ASP A 24 -13.44 40.33 19.00
N THR A 25 -12.57 39.33 19.12
CA THR A 25 -12.44 38.50 20.31
C THR A 25 -10.95 38.31 20.60
N PRO A 26 -10.45 38.64 21.81
CA PRO A 26 -9.04 38.41 22.17
C PRO A 26 -8.75 36.92 22.08
N SER A 27 -7.79 36.58 21.24
CA SER A 27 -7.50 35.19 20.91
C SER A 27 -6.69 34.55 22.03
N GLU A 28 -7.11 33.37 22.48
CA GLU A 28 -6.46 32.49 23.46
C GLU A 28 -5.06 31.99 23.04
N TYR A 29 -4.52 32.49 21.91
CA TYR A 29 -3.35 31.94 21.23
C TYR A 29 -2.00 32.54 21.66
N ASP A 30 -1.95 33.38 22.70
CA ASP A 30 -0.71 34.05 23.13
C ASP A 30 -0.12 33.50 24.44
N VAL A 31 -0.49 32.28 24.83
CA VAL A 31 0.17 31.60 25.95
C VAL A 31 1.36 30.80 25.43
N PRO A 32 2.61 31.20 25.74
CA PRO A 32 3.79 30.46 25.32
C PRO A 32 3.77 29.03 25.90
N PRO A 33 4.20 28.02 25.12
CA PRO A 33 4.11 26.62 25.52
C PRO A 33 4.94 26.36 26.78
N GLU A 34 4.43 25.52 27.67
CA GLU A 34 5.16 25.06 28.86
C GLU A 34 5.93 23.78 28.55
N CYS A 35 7.19 23.73 28.95
CA CYS A 35 8.04 22.56 28.76
C CYS A 35 7.71 21.45 29.77
N PHE A 36 7.35 20.26 29.31
CA PHE A 36 7.06 19.09 30.17
C PHE A 36 8.26 18.55 30.97
N TYR A 37 9.47 19.06 30.76
CA TYR A 37 10.66 18.63 31.50
C TYR A 37 11.07 19.61 32.60
N CYS A 38 11.22 20.89 32.28
CA CYS A 38 11.63 21.91 33.25
C CYS A 38 10.49 22.81 33.75
N HIS A 39 9.29 22.68 33.17
CA HIS A 39 8.10 23.47 33.50
C HIS A 39 8.25 24.99 33.27
N GLU A 40 9.26 25.41 32.50
CA GLU A 40 9.41 26.79 32.06
C GLU A 40 8.62 27.04 30.77
N ARG A 41 8.12 28.27 30.61
CA ARG A 41 7.36 28.69 29.42
C ARG A 41 8.30 29.19 28.31
N GLY A 42 7.85 29.05 27.07
CA GLY A 42 8.53 29.59 25.88
C GLY A 42 9.30 28.57 25.05
N HIS A 43 9.26 27.28 25.40
CA HIS A 43 9.89 26.23 24.61
C HIS A 43 9.17 24.88 24.78
N PHE A 44 9.31 23.99 23.80
CA PHE A 44 8.84 22.61 23.88
C PHE A 44 9.90 21.70 24.49
N ILE A 45 9.49 20.52 24.97
CA ILE A 45 10.40 19.54 25.59
C ILE A 45 11.58 19.14 24.66
N CYS A 46 11.37 19.12 23.34
CA CYS A 46 12.44 18.86 22.36
C CYS A 46 13.55 19.93 22.37
N ASP A 47 13.20 21.17 22.73
CA ASP A 47 14.09 22.33 22.70
C ASP A 47 14.60 22.71 24.10
N CYS A 48 14.35 21.87 25.12
CA CYS A 48 14.72 22.17 26.50
C CYS A 48 16.24 22.10 26.73
N PHE A 49 16.86 23.26 27.01
CA PHE A 49 18.30 23.36 27.27
C PHE A 49 18.75 22.50 28.47
N SER A 50 17.96 22.49 29.56
CA SER A 50 18.22 21.68 30.75
C SER A 50 18.23 20.17 30.46
N LEU A 51 17.34 19.71 29.58
CA LEU A 51 17.29 18.31 29.15
C LEU A 51 18.49 17.97 28.24
N GLN A 52 18.83 18.86 27.30
CA GLN A 52 19.97 18.69 26.41
C GLN A 52 21.30 18.66 27.19
N GLN A 53 21.47 19.51 28.21
CA GLN A 53 22.66 19.54 29.05
C GLN A 53 22.78 18.26 29.91
N LYS A 54 21.67 17.72 30.41
CA LYS A 54 21.65 16.42 31.11
C LYS A 54 22.03 15.27 30.19
N ASN A 55 21.48 15.22 28.98
CA ASN A 55 21.80 14.18 27.98
C ASN A 55 23.26 14.27 27.50
N ARG A 56 23.86 15.46 27.50
CA ARG A 56 25.29 15.63 27.20
C ARG A 56 26.20 15.20 28.35
N ARG A 57 25.75 15.33 29.59
CA ARG A 57 26.51 14.92 30.80
C ARG A 57 26.42 13.42 31.08
N SER A 58 25.25 12.82 30.88
CA SER A 58 25.09 11.36 30.85
C SER A 58 25.46 10.89 29.45
N GLY A 59 26.73 10.56 29.23
CA GLY A 59 27.32 10.21 27.91
C GLY A 59 26.75 8.98 27.18
N ASN A 60 25.49 8.62 27.38
CA ASN A 60 24.74 7.66 26.57
C ASN A 60 23.30 8.16 26.41
N PRO A 61 22.86 8.61 25.22
CA PRO A 61 21.43 8.64 24.95
C PRO A 61 20.91 7.21 25.10
N SER A 62 19.98 7.00 26.04
CA SER A 62 19.29 5.71 26.12
C SER A 62 18.70 5.42 24.75
N PRO A 63 18.90 4.23 24.16
CA PRO A 63 18.29 3.89 22.89
C PRO A 63 16.79 4.15 23.01
N THR A 64 16.22 4.86 22.03
CA THR A 64 14.79 5.07 21.92
C THR A 64 14.12 3.71 22.01
N LYS A 65 13.49 3.42 23.16
CA LYS A 65 12.71 2.19 23.32
C LYS A 65 11.60 2.28 22.27
N PRO A 66 11.55 1.39 21.27
CA PRO A 66 10.47 1.42 20.30
C PRO A 66 9.16 1.23 21.07
N VAL A 67 8.21 2.12 20.83
CA VAL A 67 6.83 1.91 21.24
C VAL A 67 6.39 0.59 20.61
N ALA A 68 5.80 -0.27 21.45
CA ALA A 68 5.46 -1.66 21.15
C ALA A 68 4.70 -1.80 19.82
N ALA A 69 5.42 -2.18 18.75
CA ALA A 69 4.91 -2.77 17.50
C ALA A 69 6.00 -2.95 16.42
N CYS A 70 7.15 -2.27 16.53
CA CYS A 70 8.24 -2.44 15.55
C CYS A 70 9.30 -3.39 16.09
N ALA A 71 9.12 -4.70 15.91
CA ALA A 71 10.22 -5.63 16.02
C ALA A 71 11.22 -5.32 14.90
N VAL A 72 12.35 -4.70 15.24
CA VAL A 72 13.52 -4.67 14.36
C VAL A 72 14.07 -6.09 14.37
N ILE A 73 13.60 -6.92 13.43
CA ILE A 73 14.19 -8.24 13.22
C ILE A 73 15.63 -8.00 12.79
N SER A 74 16.57 -8.37 13.66
CA SER A 74 17.99 -8.33 13.36
C SER A 74 18.25 -9.15 12.09
N ASN A 75 19.06 -8.55 11.21
CA ASN A 75 19.27 -8.90 9.82
C ASN A 75 19.95 -10.28 9.64
N ARG A 76 19.23 -11.35 9.97
CA ARG A 76 19.62 -12.74 9.69
C ARG A 76 18.51 -13.48 8.95
N LEU A 77 17.86 -12.78 8.03
CA LEU A 77 16.94 -13.39 7.08
C LEU A 77 17.79 -14.24 6.14
N GLU A 78 17.82 -15.55 6.39
CA GLU A 78 18.02 -16.51 5.30
C GLU A 78 17.11 -16.04 4.18
N LYS A 79 17.69 -15.72 3.01
CA LYS A 79 16.94 -15.24 1.86
C LYS A 79 15.96 -16.35 1.48
N CYS A 80 14.76 -16.29 2.03
CA CYS A 80 13.75 -17.29 1.82
C CYS A 80 13.29 -17.06 0.38
N GLU A 81 13.78 -17.89 -0.55
CA GLU A 81 13.44 -17.78 -1.97
C GLU A 81 11.98 -18.10 -2.24
N THR A 82 11.28 -18.65 -1.24
CA THR A 82 9.87 -19.02 -1.31
C THR A 82 8.98 -18.03 -0.56
N PRO A 83 7.81 -17.67 -1.11
CA PRO A 83 6.83 -16.86 -0.40
C PRO A 83 6.37 -17.50 0.91
N HIS A 84 5.96 -16.67 1.86
CA HIS A 84 5.38 -17.15 3.12
C HIS A 84 4.12 -18.00 2.84
N SER A 85 3.96 -19.11 3.58
CA SER A 85 2.91 -20.11 3.34
C SER A 85 1.48 -19.57 3.43
N SER A 86 1.27 -18.47 4.15
CA SER A 86 -0.02 -17.77 4.22
C SER A 86 -0.52 -17.26 2.86
N PHE A 87 0.39 -17.06 1.90
CA PHE A 87 0.04 -16.63 0.55
C PHE A 87 -0.35 -17.77 -0.37
N ASN A 88 -0.10 -19.04 0.01
CA ASN A 88 -0.32 -20.21 -0.85
C ASN A 88 -1.68 -20.24 -1.59
N PRO A 89 -2.83 -19.88 -0.98
CA PRO A 89 -4.12 -19.87 -1.68
C PRO A 89 -4.22 -18.85 -2.83
N PHE A 90 -3.35 -17.84 -2.82
CA PHE A 90 -3.33 -16.72 -3.76
C PHE A 90 -2.13 -16.75 -4.70
N LEU A 91 -1.26 -17.76 -4.55
CA LEU A 91 -0.12 -17.99 -5.42
C LEU A 91 -0.54 -18.84 -6.61
N SER A 92 -0.03 -18.48 -7.78
CA SER A 92 -0.16 -19.27 -9.00
C SER A 92 1.13 -19.24 -9.79
N ALA A 93 1.40 -20.31 -10.53
CA ALA A 93 2.46 -20.31 -11.52
C ALA A 93 1.93 -19.70 -12.82
N GLY A 94 2.79 -18.96 -13.52
CA GLY A 94 2.49 -18.44 -14.84
C GLY A 94 3.72 -18.30 -15.70
N VAL A 95 3.50 -17.83 -16.91
CA VAL A 95 4.54 -17.56 -17.90
C VAL A 95 4.35 -16.14 -18.43
N VAL A 96 5.45 -15.41 -18.59
CA VAL A 96 5.47 -14.06 -19.16
C VAL A 96 6.48 -13.94 -20.28
N SER A 97 6.23 -13.04 -21.22
CA SER A 97 7.16 -12.67 -22.29
C SER A 97 6.99 -11.21 -22.71
N LEU A 98 8.02 -10.64 -23.33
CA LEU A 98 7.92 -9.33 -23.97
C LEU A 98 7.14 -9.46 -25.29
N LEU A 99 6.36 -8.44 -25.65
CA LEU A 99 5.64 -8.43 -26.92
C LEU A 99 6.61 -8.59 -28.11
N GLY A 100 6.29 -9.52 -29.02
CA GLY A 100 7.12 -9.84 -30.19
C GLY A 100 8.33 -10.74 -29.90
N ASN A 101 8.61 -11.06 -28.62
CA ASN A 101 9.62 -12.05 -28.24
C ASN A 101 8.93 -13.37 -27.88
N LYS A 102 9.49 -14.50 -28.34
CA LYS A 102 9.01 -15.85 -28.02
C LYS A 102 9.67 -16.47 -26.78
N ALA A 103 10.62 -15.76 -26.16
CA ALA A 103 11.26 -16.20 -24.93
C ALA A 103 10.28 -16.10 -23.76
N ASN A 104 9.82 -17.26 -23.33
CA ASN A 104 8.88 -17.42 -22.23
C ASN A 104 9.63 -17.60 -20.90
N HIS A 105 9.24 -16.83 -19.89
CA HIS A 105 9.84 -16.86 -18.55
C HIS A 105 8.79 -17.32 -17.53
N LYS A 106 9.14 -18.35 -16.75
CA LYS A 106 8.27 -18.82 -15.65
C LYS A 106 8.33 -17.83 -14.50
N VAL A 107 7.18 -17.59 -13.88
CA VAL A 107 7.02 -16.65 -12.77
C VAL A 107 6.10 -17.19 -11.68
N VAL A 108 6.38 -16.78 -10.44
CA VAL A 108 5.47 -16.92 -9.32
C VAL A 108 4.60 -15.67 -9.20
N ILE A 109 3.29 -15.84 -9.30
CA ILE A 109 2.31 -14.77 -9.33
C ILE A 109 1.53 -14.76 -8.01
N LEU A 110 1.52 -13.63 -7.32
CA LEU A 110 0.64 -13.37 -6.18
C LEU A 110 -0.57 -12.55 -6.64
N ARG A 111 -1.77 -13.06 -6.44
CA ARG A 111 -2.99 -12.27 -6.59
C ARG A 111 -3.19 -11.36 -5.37
N ASP A 112 -3.31 -10.06 -5.59
CA ASP A 112 -3.48 -9.08 -4.52
C ASP A 112 -4.69 -8.17 -4.79
N THR A 113 -5.73 -8.30 -3.96
CA THR A 113 -6.94 -7.46 -4.03
C THR A 113 -6.73 -6.07 -3.46
N GLY A 114 -5.62 -5.82 -2.74
CA GLY A 114 -5.22 -4.49 -2.28
C GLY A 114 -4.45 -3.70 -3.34
N ALA A 115 -3.94 -4.36 -4.38
CA ALA A 115 -3.19 -3.73 -5.46
C ALA A 115 -4.13 -3.19 -6.54
N SER A 116 -4.10 -1.89 -6.81
CA SER A 116 -4.83 -1.27 -7.92
C SER A 116 -4.13 -1.42 -9.28
N GLN A 117 -2.83 -1.75 -9.27
CA GLN A 117 -1.98 -1.85 -10.45
C GLN A 117 -1.21 -3.18 -10.40
N THR A 118 -1.10 -3.86 -11.54
CA THR A 118 -0.27 -5.06 -11.67
C THR A 118 1.22 -4.69 -11.73
N LEU A 119 2.04 -5.40 -10.97
CA LEU A 119 3.47 -5.12 -10.75
C LEU A 119 4.33 -6.32 -11.14
N ILE A 120 5.50 -6.07 -11.71
CA ILE A 120 6.48 -7.12 -12.04
C ILE A 120 7.87 -6.73 -11.55
N LYS A 121 8.66 -7.72 -11.14
CA LYS A 121 10.07 -7.53 -10.80
C LYS A 121 10.91 -7.30 -12.06
N ARG A 122 11.80 -6.30 -12.01
CA ARG A 122 12.64 -5.88 -13.15
C ARG A 122 13.52 -7.01 -13.68
N SER A 123 14.00 -7.90 -12.81
CA SER A 123 14.90 -8.99 -13.18
C SER A 123 14.23 -10.12 -13.97
N VAL A 124 12.90 -10.13 -14.10
CA VAL A 124 12.14 -11.23 -14.72
C VAL A 124 12.26 -11.20 -16.24
N LEU A 125 12.26 -10.01 -16.85
CA LEU A 125 12.35 -9.83 -18.30
C LEU A 125 13.39 -8.74 -18.64
N PRO A 126 14.00 -8.80 -19.83
CA PRO A 126 14.95 -7.78 -20.29
C PRO A 126 14.21 -6.52 -20.79
N PHE A 127 13.54 -5.81 -19.87
CA PHE A 127 12.78 -4.61 -20.20
C PHE A 127 13.66 -3.52 -20.82
N SER A 128 13.12 -2.86 -21.84
CA SER A 128 13.80 -1.77 -22.55
C SER A 128 12.79 -0.74 -23.07
N VAL A 129 13.28 0.34 -23.67
CA VAL A 129 12.47 1.43 -24.22
C VAL A 129 11.42 0.93 -25.23
N THR A 130 11.70 -0.15 -25.97
CA THR A 130 10.76 -0.72 -26.96
C THR A 130 9.53 -1.36 -26.32
N SER A 131 9.69 -1.91 -25.11
CA SER A 131 8.59 -2.50 -24.33
C SER A 131 7.81 -1.48 -23.50
N ARG A 132 8.25 -0.21 -23.47
CA ARG A 132 7.66 0.82 -22.63
C ARG A 132 6.25 1.17 -23.09
N ALA A 133 5.34 1.26 -22.14
CA ALA A 133 3.91 1.50 -22.33
C ALA A 133 3.50 2.92 -21.92
N GLY A 134 4.28 3.93 -22.29
CA GLY A 134 4.00 5.34 -21.97
C GLY A 134 4.75 5.89 -20.75
N PRO A 135 4.21 6.94 -20.10
CA PRO A 135 4.84 7.58 -18.94
C PRO A 135 4.93 6.67 -17.71
N SER A 136 5.86 6.98 -16.81
CA SER A 136 5.96 6.32 -15.51
C SER A 136 4.76 6.67 -14.63
N VAL A 137 4.32 5.71 -13.83
CA VAL A 137 3.24 5.87 -12.85
C VAL A 137 3.83 6.12 -11.46
N LEU A 138 3.14 6.93 -10.66
CA LEU A 138 3.53 7.19 -9.28
C LEU A 138 2.77 6.26 -8.34
N MET A 139 3.47 5.33 -7.70
CA MET A 139 2.87 4.31 -6.84
C MET A 139 3.00 4.66 -5.37
N ARG A 140 2.00 4.29 -4.57
CA ARG A 140 1.95 4.49 -3.11
C ARG A 140 1.58 3.16 -2.43
N GLY A 141 2.08 2.95 -1.21
CA GLY A 141 1.72 1.79 -0.38
C GLY A 141 2.73 0.64 -0.40
N ILE A 142 3.81 0.77 -1.19
CA ILE A 142 4.90 -0.19 -1.29
C ILE A 142 6.08 0.20 -0.38
N ASP A 143 6.22 1.50 -0.11
CA ASP A 143 7.22 2.07 0.79
C ASP A 143 6.64 3.33 1.49
N ARG A 144 7.41 3.96 2.39
CA ARG A 144 7.07 5.18 3.15
C ARG A 144 6.92 6.45 2.31
N GLY A 145 6.69 6.33 1.00
CA GLY A 145 6.60 7.44 0.07
C GLY A 145 5.91 7.06 -1.24
N SER A 146 6.01 7.97 -2.20
CA SER A 146 5.55 7.71 -3.57
C SER A 146 6.74 7.34 -4.45
N VAL A 147 6.66 6.19 -5.13
CA VAL A 147 7.75 5.64 -5.95
C VAL A 147 7.35 5.72 -7.43
N PRO A 148 8.13 6.39 -8.30
CA PRO A 148 7.88 6.34 -9.73
C PRO A 148 8.29 4.96 -10.29
N ALA A 149 7.43 4.36 -11.11
CA ALA A 149 7.71 3.11 -11.80
C ALA A 149 7.39 3.20 -13.28
N GLU A 150 8.29 2.69 -14.11
CA GLU A 150 8.08 2.57 -15.55
C GLU A 150 7.00 1.52 -15.82
N VAL A 151 6.16 1.78 -16.82
CA VAL A 151 5.11 0.84 -17.25
C VAL A 151 5.52 0.21 -18.57
N HIS A 152 5.36 -1.10 -18.69
CA HIS A 152 5.74 -1.87 -19.87
C HIS A 152 4.63 -2.81 -20.31
N HIS A 153 4.62 -3.18 -21.60
CA HIS A 153 3.73 -4.19 -22.15
C HIS A 153 4.38 -5.57 -22.09
N ILE A 154 3.64 -6.54 -21.58
CA ILE A 154 4.02 -7.96 -21.56
C ILE A 154 2.85 -8.81 -22.00
N HIS A 155 3.15 -10.02 -22.47
CA HIS A 155 2.18 -11.09 -22.57
C HIS A 155 2.28 -11.95 -21.31
N ILE A 156 1.14 -12.34 -20.74
CA ILE A 156 1.06 -13.27 -19.61
C ILE A 156 0.16 -14.45 -19.96
N THR A 157 0.49 -15.61 -19.40
CA THR A 157 -0.38 -16.79 -19.38
C THR A 157 -0.35 -17.39 -17.98
N CYS A 158 -1.49 -17.36 -17.29
CA CYS A 158 -1.69 -17.99 -15.98
C CYS A 158 -3.14 -18.47 -15.84
N PRO A 159 -3.49 -19.21 -14.77
CA PRO A 159 -4.84 -19.76 -14.60
C PRO A 159 -5.97 -18.71 -14.59
N LEU A 160 -5.67 -17.46 -14.20
CA LEU A 160 -6.66 -16.39 -14.11
C LEU A 160 -6.79 -15.61 -15.43
N ILE A 161 -5.70 -15.37 -16.14
CA ILE A 161 -5.70 -14.55 -17.35
C ILE A 161 -4.65 -15.03 -18.36
N THR A 162 -5.01 -14.92 -19.64
CA THR A 162 -4.07 -15.04 -20.76
C THR A 162 -4.25 -13.87 -21.70
N GLY A 163 -3.17 -13.15 -22.01
CA GLY A 163 -3.22 -12.00 -22.90
C GLY A 163 -2.14 -10.95 -22.63
N ASP A 164 -2.23 -9.85 -23.38
CA ASP A 164 -1.31 -8.72 -23.27
C ASP A 164 -1.81 -7.73 -22.22
N LEU A 165 -0.93 -7.26 -21.35
CA LEU A 165 -1.26 -6.28 -20.31
C LEU A 165 -0.12 -5.32 -20.03
N ARG A 166 -0.46 -4.26 -19.29
CA ARG A 166 0.49 -3.23 -18.83
C ARG A 166 0.89 -3.52 -17.38
N VAL A 167 2.18 -3.58 -17.11
CA VAL A 167 2.74 -3.79 -15.77
C VAL A 167 3.64 -2.64 -15.37
N ALA A 168 3.60 -2.25 -14.10
CA ALA A 168 4.59 -1.36 -13.52
C ALA A 168 5.79 -2.16 -13.02
N ILE A 169 7.00 -1.66 -13.28
CA ILE A 169 8.25 -2.35 -12.95
C ILE A 169 8.79 -1.86 -11.61
N LEU A 170 9.15 -2.82 -10.75
CA LEU A 170 9.88 -2.57 -9.51
C LEU A 170 11.19 -3.34 -9.48
N HIS A 171 12.20 -2.79 -8.80
CA HIS A 171 13.46 -3.50 -8.59
C HIS A 171 13.26 -4.78 -7.77
N GLU A 172 12.49 -4.67 -6.69
CA GLU A 172 12.07 -5.78 -5.84
C GLU A 172 10.60 -5.60 -5.44
N LEU A 173 9.90 -6.71 -5.22
CA LEU A 173 8.52 -6.72 -4.74
C LEU A 173 8.49 -6.87 -3.21
N PRO A 174 7.44 -6.38 -2.52
CA PRO A 174 7.31 -6.50 -1.06
C PRO A 174 7.34 -7.94 -0.54
N THR A 175 6.90 -8.88 -1.37
CA THR A 175 6.79 -10.30 -1.01
C THR A 175 7.95 -11.08 -1.61
N GLN A 176 8.78 -11.68 -0.76
CA GLN A 176 9.89 -12.54 -1.20
C GLN A 176 9.36 -13.77 -1.96
N GLY A 177 10.13 -14.22 -2.96
CA GLY A 177 9.77 -15.36 -3.81
C GLY A 177 8.61 -15.11 -4.78
N VAL A 178 8.06 -13.89 -4.83
CA VAL A 178 7.06 -13.48 -5.83
C VAL A 178 7.76 -12.67 -6.93
N ASP A 179 7.39 -12.96 -8.17
CA ASP A 179 7.92 -12.30 -9.36
C ASP A 179 6.94 -11.28 -9.95
N LEU A 180 5.64 -11.50 -9.75
CA LEU A 180 4.56 -10.66 -10.25
C LEU A 180 3.43 -10.55 -9.23
N ILE A 181 2.96 -9.33 -8.96
CA ILE A 181 1.73 -9.08 -8.19
C ILE A 181 0.63 -8.73 -9.18
N LEU A 182 -0.40 -9.57 -9.23
CA LEU A 182 -1.56 -9.37 -10.09
C LEU A 182 -2.60 -8.54 -9.34
N GLY A 183 -2.77 -7.29 -9.80
CA GLY A 183 -3.68 -6.32 -9.20
C GLY A 183 -5.08 -6.36 -9.79
N ASN A 184 -5.95 -5.49 -9.26
CA ASN A 184 -7.36 -5.39 -9.64
C ASN A 184 -7.59 -4.78 -11.03
N ASP A 185 -6.62 -4.05 -11.57
CA ASP A 185 -6.63 -3.57 -12.96
C ASP A 185 -6.84 -4.70 -13.97
N VAL A 186 -6.40 -5.91 -13.60
CA VAL A 186 -6.48 -7.11 -14.43
C VAL A 186 -7.37 -8.18 -13.78
N ALA A 187 -7.18 -8.46 -12.48
CA ALA A 187 -7.83 -9.57 -11.81
C ALA A 187 -9.16 -9.21 -11.11
N GLY A 188 -9.52 -7.92 -11.01
CA GLY A 188 -10.62 -7.45 -10.18
C GLY A 188 -12.00 -8.00 -10.59
N GLY A 189 -12.25 -8.16 -11.89
CA GLY A 189 -13.48 -8.77 -12.41
C GLY A 189 -13.51 -10.30 -12.36
N LEU A 190 -12.39 -10.92 -12.01
CA LEU A 190 -12.18 -12.37 -12.01
C LEU A 190 -12.14 -12.96 -10.58
N VAL A 191 -12.48 -12.16 -9.55
CA VAL A 191 -12.39 -12.54 -8.12
C VAL A 191 -13.64 -13.18 -7.57
N LEU A 192 -14.79 -12.93 -8.17
CA LEU A 192 -16.04 -13.46 -7.65
C LEU A 192 -16.46 -14.68 -8.47
N PRO A 193 -16.53 -15.89 -7.88
CA PRO A 193 -17.55 -16.82 -8.35
C PRO A 193 -18.91 -16.09 -8.23
N PRO A 194 -19.85 -16.29 -9.16
CA PRO A 194 -21.19 -15.77 -9.01
C PRO A 194 -21.71 -16.13 -7.61
N SER A 195 -22.24 -15.15 -6.88
CA SER A 195 -22.87 -15.43 -5.58
C SER A 195 -23.97 -16.47 -5.78
N GLU A 196 -23.75 -17.69 -5.32
CA GLU A 196 -24.80 -18.70 -5.31
C GLU A 196 -25.76 -18.37 -4.17
N LEU A 197 -26.93 -17.84 -4.54
CA LEU A 197 -28.06 -17.72 -3.63
C LEU A 197 -28.61 -19.12 -3.37
N ILE A 198 -28.24 -19.72 -2.25
CA ILE A 198 -28.89 -20.93 -1.76
C ILE A 198 -30.27 -20.52 -1.26
N ALA A 199 -31.33 -21.00 -1.92
CA ALA A 199 -32.71 -20.60 -1.63
C ALA A 199 -33.19 -20.99 -0.22
N SER A 200 -32.50 -21.92 0.44
CA SER A 200 -32.84 -22.42 1.76
C SER A 200 -31.58 -22.54 2.64
N PRO A 201 -31.58 -22.00 3.87
CA PRO A 201 -30.46 -22.13 4.79
C PRO A 201 -30.24 -23.61 5.15
N GLU A 202 -29.02 -24.12 4.96
CA GLU A 202 -28.65 -25.46 5.41
C GLU A 202 -28.45 -25.47 6.93
N ILE A 203 -29.39 -26.09 7.64
CA ILE A 203 -29.17 -26.48 9.04
C ILE A 203 -28.35 -27.76 8.99
N ARG A 204 -27.03 -27.68 9.18
CA ARG A 204 -26.22 -28.87 9.43
C ARG A 204 -26.60 -29.43 10.80
N ALA A 205 -27.44 -30.46 10.82
CA ALA A 205 -27.63 -31.26 12.00
C ALA A 205 -26.29 -31.95 12.32
N GLY A 206 -25.68 -31.58 13.44
CA GLY A 206 -24.54 -32.32 13.98
C GLY A 206 -25.00 -33.74 14.29
N SER A 207 -24.38 -34.73 13.67
CA SER A 207 -24.45 -36.12 14.11
C SER A 207 -23.46 -36.27 15.27
N ASP A 208 -24.01 -36.44 16.48
CA ASP A 208 -23.31 -37.12 17.59
C ASP A 208 -23.18 -38.62 17.28
#